data_AF-A0A7C1DU84-F1
#
_entry.id   AF-A0A7C1DU84-F1
#
_cell.length_a   1.000
_cell.length_b   1.000
_cell.length_c   1.000
_cell.angle_alpha   90.00
_cell.angle_beta   90.00
_cell.angle_gamma   90.00
#
_symmetry.space_group_name_H-M   'P 1'
#
loop_
_entity.id
_entity.type
_entity.pdbx_description
1 polymer ?
#
loop_
_entity_poly.entity_id
_entity_poly.type
_entity_poly.pdbx_seq_one_letter_code
_entity_poly.pdbx_strand_id
1 'polypeptide(L)'
;MNAEELFRNIQKKKSYLCIGLDTDYSKIPRILLDKEYPIFEFNKHIIDATEDLVVAYKPNLAFYETMGAAGLMSLEMTINYLRRHYPDIFIIADAKRGDISNSSKLYANAYFKTFDCDAITIS
;
A
#
# COMPACT_ATOMS: atom_id res chain seq x y z
N MET A 1 -1.54 -2.82 -12.88
CA MET A 1 -2.35 -4.04 -13.04
C MET A 1 -3.77 -3.67 -13.47
N ASN A 2 -4.31 -4.35 -14.49
CA ASN A 2 -5.69 -4.17 -14.97
C ASN A 2 -6.65 -5.23 -14.40
N ALA A 3 -7.94 -5.12 -14.72
CA ALA A 3 -8.99 -6.00 -14.19
C ALA A 3 -8.81 -7.48 -14.58
N GLU A 4 -8.32 -7.77 -15.78
CA GLU A 4 -8.09 -9.14 -16.24
C GLU A 4 -6.91 -9.79 -15.52
N GLU A 5 -5.83 -9.03 -15.30
CA GLU A 5 -4.67 -9.48 -14.52
C GLU A 5 -5.06 -9.78 -13.08
N LEU A 6 -5.85 -8.90 -12.45
CA LEU A 6 -6.36 -9.12 -11.10
C LEU A 6 -7.23 -10.38 -11.04
N PHE A 7 -8.13 -10.59 -12.01
CA PHE A 7 -8.96 -11.78 -12.06
C PHE A 7 -8.12 -13.06 -12.21
N ARG A 8 -7.08 -13.05 -13.05
CA ARG A 8 -6.14 -14.18 -13.17
C ARG A 8 -5.44 -14.46 -11.84
N ASN A 9 -5.04 -13.43 -11.10
CA ASN A 9 -4.41 -13.59 -9.79
C ASN A 9 -5.36 -14.16 -8.74
N ILE A 10 -6.63 -13.75 -8.75
CA ILE A 10 -7.69 -14.33 -7.92
C ILE A 10 -7.84 -15.84 -8.21
N GLN A 11 -7.90 -16.23 -9.48
CA GLN A 11 -8.02 -17.64 -9.86
C GLN A 11 -6.76 -18.44 -9.47
N LYS A 12 -5.56 -17.90 -9.70
CA LYS A 12 -4.27 -18.53 -9.36
C LYS A 12 -4.14 -18.75 -7.85
N LYS A 13 -4.42 -17.74 -7.04
CA LYS A 13 -4.30 -17.79 -5.57
C LYS A 13 -5.53 -18.39 -4.88
N LYS A 14 -6.63 -18.58 -5.61
CA LYS A 14 -7.94 -19.01 -5.08
C LYS A 14 -8.38 -18.16 -3.90
N SER A 15 -8.14 -16.85 -4.01
CA SER A 15 -8.28 -15.90 -2.92
C SER A 15 -8.83 -14.58 -3.43
N TYR A 16 -9.66 -13.95 -2.61
CA TYR A 16 -10.12 -12.57 -2.76
C TYR A 16 -9.51 -11.67 -1.67
N LEU A 17 -8.55 -12.19 -0.90
CA LEU A 17 -8.04 -11.53 0.28
C LEU A 17 -7.29 -10.24 -0.08
N CYS A 18 -7.74 -9.15 0.54
CA CYS A 18 -7.08 -7.85 0.53
C CYS A 18 -6.69 -7.52 1.98
N ILE A 19 -5.40 -7.36 2.24
CA ILE A 19 -4.90 -6.99 3.57
C ILE A 19 -4.69 -5.48 3.66
N GLY A 20 -5.22 -4.87 4.71
CA GLY A 20 -4.96 -3.47 5.04
C GLY A 20 -3.57 -3.31 5.67
N LEU A 21 -2.80 -2.34 5.20
CA LEU A 21 -1.52 -1.94 5.81
C LEU A 21 -1.75 -0.65 6.60
N ASP A 22 -2.53 -0.80 7.67
CA ASP A 22 -3.04 0.27 8.54
C ASP A 22 -2.17 0.33 9.81
N THR A 23 -0.88 0.63 9.62
CA THR A 23 0.15 0.45 10.66
C THR A 23 0.07 1.50 11.74
N ASP A 24 -0.54 1.11 12.85
CA ASP A 24 -0.52 1.85 14.11
C ASP A 24 0.87 1.73 14.75
N TYR A 25 1.58 2.87 14.83
CA TYR A 25 2.93 2.93 15.39
C TYR A 25 3.02 2.34 16.80
N SER A 26 1.96 2.48 17.61
CA SER A 26 1.94 1.96 19.00
C SER A 26 1.90 0.44 19.08
N LYS A 27 1.53 -0.24 17.98
CA LYS A 27 1.43 -1.70 17.90
C LYS A 27 2.65 -2.35 17.26
N ILE A 28 3.63 -1.56 16.81
CA ILE A 28 4.86 -2.08 16.23
C ILE A 28 5.66 -2.81 17.31
N PRO A 29 6.06 -4.08 17.10
CA PRO A 29 6.90 -4.81 18.04
C PRO A 29 8.18 -4.05 18.37
N ARG A 30 8.56 -4.04 19.66
CA ARG A 30 9.71 -3.26 20.15
C ARG A 30 11.01 -3.49 19.37
N ILE A 31 11.24 -4.71 18.90
CA ILE A 31 12.43 -5.08 18.11
C ILE A 31 12.53 -4.34 16.76
N LEU A 32 11.43 -3.82 16.24
CA LEU A 32 11.39 -3.06 14.98
C LEU A 32 11.44 -1.54 15.20
N LEU A 33 11.23 -1.06 16.44
CA LEU A 33 11.21 0.38 16.73
C LEU A 33 12.58 1.06 16.56
N ASP A 34 13.67 0.31 16.71
CA ASP A 34 15.04 0.83 16.57
C ASP A 34 15.49 0.91 15.09
N LYS A 35 14.62 0.55 14.14
CA LYS A 35 14.89 0.67 12.71
C LYS A 35 14.71 2.11 12.25
N GLU A 36 15.40 2.49 11.17
CA GLU A 36 15.28 3.85 10.59
C GLU A 36 13.85 4.16 10.13
N TYR A 37 13.17 3.16 9.54
CA TYR A 37 11.76 3.26 9.11
C TYR A 37 10.93 2.11 9.71
N PRO A 38 10.51 2.20 10.99
CA PRO A 38 9.81 1.10 11.68
C PRO A 38 8.51 0.67 11.01
N ILE A 39 7.77 1.63 10.43
CA ILE A 39 6.51 1.36 9.71
C ILE A 39 6.79 0.51 8.48
N PHE A 40 7.81 0.87 7.69
CA PHE A 40 8.20 0.08 6.52
C PHE A 40 8.63 -1.33 6.91
N GLU A 41 9.48 -1.47 7.93
CA GLU A 41 9.96 -2.78 8.38
C GLU A 41 8.81 -3.66 8.86
N PHE A 42 7.87 -3.10 9.63
CA PHE A 42 6.68 -3.83 10.07
C PHE A 42 5.78 -4.25 8.90
N ASN A 43 5.52 -3.34 7.95
CA ASN A 43 4.78 -3.65 6.74
C ASN A 43 5.45 -4.76 5.92
N LYS A 44 6.77 -4.67 5.74
CA LYS A 44 7.56 -5.67 5.02
C LYS A 44 7.41 -7.05 5.64
N HIS A 45 7.47 -7.16 6.97
CA HIS A 45 7.24 -8.43 7.66
C HIS A 45 5.83 -8.99 7.45
N ILE A 46 4.80 -8.14 7.45
CA ILE A 46 3.43 -8.57 7.12
C ILE A 46 3.36 -9.07 5.68
N ILE A 47 3.95 -8.31 4.75
CA ILE A 47 3.95 -8.62 3.32
C ILE A 47 4.61 -9.98 3.08
N ASP A 48 5.85 -10.16 3.56
CA ASP A 48 6.61 -11.39 3.37
C ASP A 48 5.93 -12.62 3.98
N ALA A 49 5.14 -12.44 5.03
CA ALA A 49 4.42 -13.52 5.69
C ALA A 49 3.06 -13.86 5.05
N THR A 50 2.53 -13.00 4.17
CA THR A 50 1.15 -13.14 3.66
C THR A 50 1.02 -12.98 2.14
N GLU A 51 2.11 -12.71 1.42
CA GLU A 51 2.11 -12.50 -0.03
C GLU A 51 1.46 -13.64 -0.82
N ASP A 52 1.65 -14.89 -0.40
CA ASP A 52 1.16 -16.08 -1.07
C ASP A 52 -0.37 -16.22 -0.97
N LEU A 53 -0.99 -15.58 0.02
CA LEU A 53 -2.42 -15.65 0.32
C LEU A 53 -3.22 -14.48 -0.28
N VAL A 54 -2.61 -13.32 -0.47
CA VAL A 54 -3.32 -12.09 -0.86
C VAL A 54 -3.31 -11.82 -2.36
N VAL A 55 -4.37 -11.20 -2.85
CA VAL A 55 -4.37 -10.60 -4.19
C VAL A 55 -4.13 -9.10 -4.16
N ALA A 56 -4.32 -8.46 -3.00
CA ALA A 56 -4.12 -7.03 -2.85
C ALA A 56 -3.61 -6.63 -1.46
N TYR A 57 -2.85 -5.53 -1.43
CA TYR A 57 -2.62 -4.75 -0.22
C TYR A 57 -3.25 -3.37 -0.34
N LYS A 58 -3.77 -2.87 0.78
CA LYS A 58 -4.43 -1.57 0.86
C LYS A 58 -3.82 -0.72 1.97
N PRO A 59 -2.72 0.01 1.73
CA PRO A 59 -2.24 1.01 2.68
C PRO A 59 -3.27 2.14 2.85
N ASN A 60 -3.62 2.41 4.11
CA ASN A 60 -4.52 3.51 4.49
C ASN A 60 -3.72 4.74 4.90
N LEU A 61 -3.85 5.81 4.13
CA LEU A 61 -2.95 6.95 4.21
C LEU A 61 -2.96 7.68 5.55
N ALA A 62 -4.08 7.67 6.29
CA ALA A 62 -4.17 8.33 7.59
C ALA A 62 -3.09 7.84 8.58
N PHE A 63 -2.72 6.55 8.52
CA PHE A 63 -1.69 5.96 9.38
C PHE A 63 -0.27 6.40 9.03
N TYR A 64 -0.05 6.84 7.79
CA TYR A 64 1.24 7.33 7.31
C TYR A 64 1.33 8.85 7.47
N GLU A 65 0.26 9.58 7.14
CA GLU A 65 0.21 11.04 7.16
C GLU A 65 0.42 11.60 8.57
N THR A 66 -0.07 10.92 9.61
CA THR A 66 0.11 11.35 11.00
C THR A 66 1.58 11.41 11.42
N MET A 67 2.48 10.73 10.71
CA MET A 67 3.93 10.71 10.96
C MET A 67 4.70 11.72 10.07
N GLY A 68 3.99 12.55 9.31
CA GLY A 68 4.58 13.53 8.40
C GLY A 68 5.42 12.88 7.30
N ALA A 69 6.55 13.52 6.96
CA ALA A 69 7.43 13.07 5.87
C ALA A 69 7.94 11.63 6.06
N ALA A 70 8.29 11.24 7.30
CA ALA A 70 8.79 9.90 7.59
C ALA A 70 7.75 8.80 7.32
N GLY A 71 6.46 9.08 7.55
CA GLY A 71 5.38 8.17 7.22
C GLY A 71 5.18 8.05 5.71
N LEU A 72 5.22 9.16 4.98
CA LEU A 72 5.13 9.14 3.51
C LEU A 72 6.33 8.43 2.86
N MET A 73 7.54 8.59 3.40
CA MET A 73 8.71 7.81 2.99
C MET A 73 8.49 6.31 3.25
N SER A 74 7.95 5.94 4.42
CA SER A 74 7.63 4.53 4.73
C SER A 74 6.58 3.95 3.78
N LEU A 75 5.58 4.75 3.38
CA LEU A 75 4.59 4.37 2.36
C LEU A 75 5.26 4.11 1.01
N GLU A 76 6.10 5.05 0.55
CA GLU A 76 6.83 4.93 -0.70
C GLU A 76 7.74 3.69 -0.72
N MET A 77 8.48 3.45 0.37
CA MET A 77 9.31 2.25 0.53
C MET A 77 8.47 0.96 0.49
N THR A 78 7.31 0.95 1.14
CA THR A 78 6.39 -0.21 1.16
C THR A 78 5.89 -0.53 -0.25
N ILE A 79 5.46 0.49 -1.01
CA ILE A 79 4.94 0.29 -2.36
C ILE A 79 6.07 -0.14 -3.31
N ASN A 80 7.23 0.51 -3.24
CA ASN A 80 8.40 0.13 -4.02
C ASN A 80 8.85 -1.32 -3.73
N TYR A 81 8.76 -1.77 -2.49
CA TYR A 81 9.05 -3.14 -2.12
C TYR A 81 8.06 -4.13 -2.78
N LEU A 82 6.76 -3.85 -2.70
CA LEU A 82 5.74 -4.65 -3.39
C LEU A 82 5.98 -4.72 -4.89
N ARG A 83 6.27 -3.59 -5.54
CA ARG A 83 6.53 -3.55 -6.99
C ARG A 83 7.76 -4.33 -7.41
N ARG A 84 8.83 -4.28 -6.62
CA ARG A 84 10.09 -4.99 -6.91
C ARG A 84 10.00 -6.50 -6.67
N HIS A 85 9.33 -6.91 -5.60
CA HIS A 85 9.36 -8.30 -5.14
C HIS A 85 8.11 -9.10 -5.51
N TYR A 86 6.96 -8.43 -5.59
CA TYR A 86 5.65 -9.05 -5.80
C TYR A 86 4.82 -8.26 -6.83
N PRO A 87 5.30 -8.14 -8.09
CA PRO A 87 4.65 -7.32 -9.12
C PRO A 87 3.23 -7.76 -9.45
N ASP A 88 2.89 -9.02 -9.15
CA ASP A 88 1.56 -9.61 -9.32
C ASP A 88 0.59 -9.29 -8.15
N ILE A 89 0.94 -8.42 -7.21
CA ILE A 89 0.02 -7.98 -6.14
C ILE A 89 -0.57 -6.61 -6.48
N PHE A 90 -1.90 -6.51 -6.34
CA PHE A 90 -2.64 -5.28 -6.59
C PHE A 90 -2.51 -4.30 -5.41
N ILE A 91 -2.27 -3.02 -5.67
CA ILE A 91 -2.03 -2.02 -4.62
C ILE A 91 -3.14 -0.96 -4.64
N ILE A 92 -3.84 -0.81 -3.52
CA ILE A 92 -4.94 0.14 -3.35
C ILE A 92 -4.51 1.23 -2.37
N ALA A 93 -4.32 2.46 -2.84
CA ALA A 93 -4.17 3.60 -1.95
C ALA A 93 -5.53 3.96 -1.33
N ASP A 94 -5.74 3.62 -0.06
CA ASP A 94 -6.93 4.06 0.67
C ASP A 94 -6.72 5.49 1.19
N ALA A 95 -6.98 6.44 0.31
CA ALA A 95 -6.68 7.86 0.48
C ALA A 95 -7.93 8.75 0.57
N LYS A 96 -9.11 8.25 0.17
CA LYS A 96 -10.39 8.96 0.19
C LYS A 96 -10.29 10.37 -0.41
N ARG A 97 -9.61 10.48 -1.57
CA ARG A 97 -9.37 11.78 -2.21
C ARG A 97 -10.62 12.23 -2.95
N GLY A 98 -11.00 13.49 -2.75
CA GLY A 98 -12.10 14.13 -3.46
C GLY A 98 -11.83 15.63 -3.55
N ASP A 99 -11.82 16.17 -4.76
CA ASP A 99 -11.51 17.58 -5.04
C ASP A 99 -11.98 17.95 -6.46
N ILE A 100 -11.93 19.23 -6.83
CA ILE A 100 -12.26 19.72 -8.17
C ILE A 100 -11.36 19.09 -9.25
N SER A 101 -11.81 19.14 -10.50
CA SER A 101 -11.18 18.41 -11.63
C SER A 101 -9.66 18.59 -11.73
N ASN A 102 -9.14 19.82 -11.55
CA ASN A 102 -7.71 20.08 -11.66
C ASN A 102 -6.90 19.39 -10.54
N SER A 103 -7.32 19.55 -9.29
CA SER A 103 -6.70 18.90 -8.13
C SER A 103 -6.81 17.38 -8.20
N SER A 104 -7.96 16.85 -8.63
CA SER A 104 -8.17 15.42 -8.84
C SER A 104 -7.18 14.79 -9.83
N LYS A 105 -6.78 15.52 -10.88
CA LYS A 105 -5.71 15.06 -11.80
C LYS A 105 -4.35 14.99 -11.13
N LEU A 106 -4.05 15.90 -10.19
CA LEU A 106 -2.80 15.87 -9.44
C LEU A 106 -2.77 14.70 -8.46
N TYR A 107 -3.89 14.40 -7.78
CA TYR A 107 -4.00 13.16 -6.99
C TYR A 107 -3.79 11.92 -7.86
N ALA A 108 -4.46 11.85 -9.02
CA ALA A 108 -4.27 10.73 -9.96
C ALA A 108 -2.79 10.57 -10.37
N ASN A 109 -2.09 11.66 -10.69
CA ASN A 109 -0.65 11.60 -10.99
C ASN A 109 0.17 11.11 -9.79
N ALA A 110 -0.11 11.63 -8.58
CA ALA A 110 0.62 11.23 -7.38
C ALA A 110 0.49 9.72 -7.13
N TYR A 111 -0.72 9.16 -7.18
CA TYR A 111 -0.91 7.75 -6.85
C TYR A 111 -0.63 6.79 -8.00
N PHE A 112 -0.98 7.13 -9.24
CA PHE A 112 -0.79 6.21 -10.37
C PHE A 112 0.57 6.33 -11.05
N LYS A 113 1.31 7.43 -10.85
CA LYS A 113 2.63 7.63 -11.48
C LYS A 113 3.76 7.74 -10.47
N THR A 114 3.60 8.55 -9.42
CA THR A 114 4.68 8.74 -8.44
C THR A 114 4.78 7.56 -7.49
N PHE A 115 3.69 7.21 -6.82
CA PHE A 115 3.65 6.06 -5.92
C PHE A 115 3.46 4.72 -6.65
N ASP A 116 3.01 4.72 -7.90
CA ASP A 116 2.77 3.51 -8.69
C ASP A 116 1.76 2.54 -8.04
N CYS A 117 0.63 3.04 -7.55
CA CYS A 117 -0.53 2.25 -7.11
C CYS A 117 -1.42 1.82 -8.29
N ASP A 118 -2.21 0.76 -8.11
CA ASP A 118 -3.17 0.31 -9.13
C ASP A 118 -4.55 0.96 -8.98
N ALA A 119 -4.92 1.31 -7.75
CA ALA A 119 -6.20 1.92 -7.44
C ALA A 119 -6.08 2.95 -6.30
N ILE A 120 -7.08 3.82 -6.20
CA ILE A 120 -7.24 4.78 -5.12
C ILE A 120 -8.70 4.85 -4.70
N THR A 121 -8.97 5.04 -3.41
CA THR A 121 -10.33 5.32 -2.90
C THR A 121 -10.68 6.80 -3.06
N ILE A 122 -11.93 7.09 -3.40
CA ILE A 122 -12.48 8.44 -3.61
C ILE A 122 -13.57 8.76 -2.58
N SER A 123 -13.95 10.04 -2.44
CA SER A 123 -15.07 10.52 -1.60
C SER A 123 -16.08 11.32 -2.41
#